data_AF-A0A7W2TJL1-F1
#
_entry.id   AF-A0A7W2TJL1-F1
#
_cell.length_a   1.000
_cell.length_b   1.000
_cell.length_c   1.000
_cell.angle_alpha   90.00
_cell.angle_beta   90.00
_cell.angle_gamma   90.00
#
_symmetry.space_group_name_H-M   'P 1'
#
loop_
_entity.id
_entity.type
_entity.pdbx_description
1 polymer ?
#
loop_
_entity_poly.entity_id
_entity_poly.type
_entity_poly.pdbx_seq_one_letter_code
_entity_poly.pdbx_strand_id
1 'polypeptide(L)' 'MNQQIIFNDDITYDNNQQGWIFSGLLSGERINILIKCTKHNVMSDALKFDLEEIVEEWLDDNEPLPESRIELYYK' A
#
# COMPACT_ATOMS: atom_id res chain seq x y z
N MET A 1 -1.12 14.76 9.94
CA MET A 1 -0.10 15.71 9.40
C MET A 1 -0.07 15.41 7.91
N ASN A 2 -0.15 16.37 6.98
CA ASN A 2 -0.32 16.09 5.54
C ASN A 2 0.93 15.42 4.92
N GLN A 3 1.19 14.15 5.26
CA GLN A 3 2.17 13.31 4.59
C GLN A 3 1.59 12.94 3.22
N GLN A 4 1.95 13.73 2.20
CA GLN A 4 1.57 13.42 0.82
C GLN A 4 2.49 12.30 0.33
N ILE A 5 2.01 11.06 0.43
CA ILE A 5 2.57 9.94 -0.32
C ILE A 5 2.17 10.08 -1.79
N ILE A 6 3.07 9.71 -2.70
CA ILE A 6 2.79 9.60 -4.13
C ILE A 6 2.86 8.12 -4.52
N PHE A 7 1.76 7.52 -4.93
CA PHE A 7 1.73 6.13 -5.40
C PHE A 7 2.26 6.00 -6.83
N ASN A 8 3.05 4.95 -7.10
CA ASN A 8 3.77 4.78 -8.37
C ASN A 8 2.98 4.00 -9.45
N ASP A 9 1.70 3.71 -9.23
CA ASP A 9 0.86 2.92 -10.15
C ASP A 9 1.43 1.53 -10.52
N ASP A 10 2.32 0.98 -9.70
CA ASP A 10 3.00 -0.31 -9.92
C ASP A 10 2.32 -1.49 -9.20
N ILE A 11 0.99 -1.41 -9.06
CA ILE A 11 0.21 -2.36 -8.27
C ILE A 11 0.10 -3.74 -8.92
N THR A 12 0.47 -4.78 -8.17
CA THR A 12 0.48 -6.18 -8.63
C THR A 12 -0.03 -7.11 -7.55
N TYR A 13 -0.82 -8.11 -7.92
CA TYR A 13 -1.24 -9.15 -6.98
C TYR A 13 -0.19 -10.25 -6.86
N ASP A 14 0.28 -10.52 -5.65
CA ASP A 14 1.16 -11.64 -5.34
C ASP A 14 0.34 -12.81 -4.78
N ASN A 15 0.24 -13.88 -5.58
CA ASN A 15 -0.47 -15.11 -5.19
C ASN A 15 0.21 -15.87 -4.04
N ASN A 16 1.53 -15.76 -3.87
CA ASN A 16 2.26 -16.44 -2.80
C ASN A 16 2.03 -15.75 -1.45
N GLN A 17 1.96 -14.42 -1.45
CA GLN A 17 1.72 -13.62 -0.26
C GLN A 17 0.22 -13.33 -0.03
N GLN A 18 -0.63 -13.71 -0.99
CA GLN A 18 -2.07 -13.45 -1.01
C GLN A 18 -2.41 -11.98 -0.75
N GLY A 19 -1.83 -11.08 -1.54
CA GLY A 19 -2.00 -9.65 -1.35
C GLY A 19 -1.51 -8.79 -2.51
N TRP A 20 -1.88 -7.51 -2.44
CA TRP A 20 -1.46 -6.49 -3.39
C TRP A 20 -0.14 -5.87 -2.94
N ILE A 21 0.82 -5.80 -3.87
CA ILE A 21 2.12 -5.19 -3.66
C ILE A 21 2.22 -3.98 -4.58
N PHE A 22 2.67 -2.86 -4.02
CA PHE A 22 2.91 -1.63 -4.75
C PHE A 22 3.92 -0.78 -3.99
N SER A 23 4.35 0.32 -4.61
CA SER A 23 5.25 1.27 -4.00
C SER A 23 4.73 2.70 -4.07
N GLY A 24 5.25 3.52 -3.16
CA GLY A 24 5.03 4.94 -3.17
C GLY A 24 6.30 5.70 -2.82
N LEU A 25 6.25 7.02 -2.99
CA LEU A 25 7.27 7.95 -2.54
C LEU A 25 6.73 8.73 -1.36
N LEU A 26 7.41 8.59 -0.21
CA LEU A 26 7.17 9.39 0.97
C LEU A 26 8.40 10.25 1.22
N SER A 27 8.26 11.58 1.16
CA SER A 27 9.38 12.53 1.30
C SER A 27 10.55 12.29 0.33
N GLY A 28 10.28 11.72 -0.85
CA GLY A 28 11.29 11.37 -1.86
C GLY A 28 11.94 10.00 -1.67
N GLU A 29 11.60 9.28 -0.60
CA GLU A 29 12.07 7.92 -0.35
C GLU A 29 11.05 6.90 -0.84
N ARG A 30 11.54 5.84 -1.49
CA ARG A 30 10.68 4.75 -1.96
C ARG A 30 10.28 3.87 -0.78
N ILE A 31 8.99 3.70 -0.58
CA ILE A 31 8.42 2.74 0.36
C ILE A 31 7.76 1.59 -0.40
N ASN A 32 7.89 0.37 0.14
CA ASN A 32 7.22 -0.80 -0.40
C ASN A 32 6.04 -1.17 0.51
N ILE A 33 4.91 -1.51 -0.11
CA ILE A 33 3.65 -1.78 0.59
C ILE A 33 3.16 -3.16 0.17
N LEU A 34 2.69 -3.94 1.14
CA LEU A 34 1.95 -5.18 0.94
C LEU A 34 0.63 -5.08 1.70
N ILE A 35 -0.49 -5.25 0.99
CA ILE A 35 -1.82 -5.35 1.60
C ILE A 35 -2.37 -6.73 1.34
N LYS A 36 -2.45 -7.55 2.40
CA LYS A 36 -2.98 -8.91 2.32
C LYS A 36 -4.48 -8.88 2.06
N CYS A 37 -4.91 -9.54 0.99
CA CYS A 37 -6.30 -9.60 0.55
C CYS A 37 -6.56 -10.95 -0.12
N THR A 38 -7.38 -11.80 0.50
CA THR A 38 -7.62 -13.17 -0.01
C THR A 38 -8.83 -13.27 -0.94
N LYS A 39 -9.75 -12.30 -0.90
CA LYS A 39 -11.02 -12.34 -1.64
C LYS A 39 -11.05 -11.48 -2.89
N HIS A 40 -10.20 -10.45 -2.98
CA HIS A 40 -10.20 -9.49 -4.09
C HIS A 40 -8.87 -9.57 -4.84
N ASN A 41 -8.77 -10.54 -5.75
CA ASN A 41 -7.60 -10.75 -6.62
C ASN A 41 -7.74 -10.11 -8.01
N VAL A 42 -8.83 -9.38 -8.26
CA VAL A 42 -9.06 -8.61 -9.48
C VAL A 42 -8.97 -7.13 -9.13
N MET A 43 -8.11 -6.39 -9.82
CA MET A 43 -7.96 -4.96 -9.62
C MET A 43 -9.12 -4.19 -10.27
N SER A 44 -9.64 -3.20 -9.54
CA SER A 44 -10.62 -2.23 -10.00
C SER A 44 -10.25 -0.86 -9.44
N ASP A 45 -10.67 0.23 -10.08
CA ASP A 45 -10.39 1.58 -9.58
C ASP A 45 -10.86 1.78 -8.13
N ALA A 46 -12.04 1.26 -7.77
CA ALA A 46 -12.54 1.31 -6.39
C ALA A 46 -11.57 0.63 -5.42
N LEU A 47 -11.24 -0.64 -5.67
CA LEU A 47 -10.25 -1.36 -4.87
C LEU A 47 -8.91 -0.64 -4.79
N LYS A 48 -8.43 -0.04 -5.89
CA LYS A 48 -7.18 0.73 -5.88
C LYS A 48 -7.27 1.89 -4.88
N PHE A 49 -8.33 2.70 -4.96
CA PHE A 49 -8.54 3.81 -4.03
C PHE A 49 -8.64 3.32 -2.58
N ASP A 50 -9.35 2.21 -2.33
CA ASP A 50 -9.46 1.64 -0.98
C ASP A 50 -8.08 1.19 -0.44
N LEU A 51 -7.21 0.63 -1.28
CA LEU A 51 -5.85 0.22 -0.90
C LEU A 51 -4.95 1.42 -0.61
N GLU A 52 -5.06 2.50 -1.39
CA GLU A 52 -4.34 3.76 -1.18
C GLU A 52 -4.78 4.43 0.13
N GLU A 53 -6.09 4.52 0.39
CA GLU A 53 -6.67 5.08 1.61
C GLU A 53 -6.18 4.37 2.87
N ILE A 54 -6.14 3.03 2.86
CA ILE A 54 -5.63 2.23 3.99
C ILE A 54 -4.16 2.55 4.32
N VAL A 55 -3.35 2.84 3.30
CA VAL A 55 -1.94 3.23 3.51
C VAL A 55 -1.85 4.64 4.08
N GLU A 56 -2.64 5.58 3.55
CA GLU A 56 -2.71 6.95 4.06
C GLU A 56 -3.16 7.00 5.52
N GLU A 57 -4.23 6.27 5.87
CA GLU A 57 -4.71 6.13 7.25
C GLU A 57 -3.61 5.58 8.17
N TRP A 58 -2.84 4.59 7.70
CA TRP A 58 -1.74 4.04 8.50
C TRP A 58 -0.62 5.05 8.71
N LEU A 59 -0.29 5.84 7.68
CA LEU A 59 0.76 6.87 7.72
C LEU A 59 0.40 8.08 8.58
N ASP A 60 -0.88 8.32 8.84
CA ASP A 60 -1.32 9.38 9.75
C ASP A 60 -0.89 9.12 11.21
N ASP A 61 -0.82 7.84 11.61
CA ASP A 61 -0.46 7.41 12.96
C ASP A 61 0.94 6.79 13.07
N ASN A 62 1.58 6.43 11.94
CA ASN A 62 2.82 5.65 11.91
C ASN A 62 3.83 6.20 10.89
N GLU A 63 5.11 6.04 11.18
CA GLU A 63 6.19 6.32 10.23
C GLU A 63 6.86 5.01 9.78
N PRO A 64 7.04 4.77 8.47
CA PRO A 64 7.74 3.60 7.99
C PRO A 64 9.24 3.72 8.31
N LEU A 65 9.82 2.63 8.79
CA LEU A 65 11.26 2.57 9.00
C LEU A 65 11.99 2.52 7.65
N PRO A 66 13.22 3.08 7.56
CA PRO A 66 14.06 2.93 6.39
C PRO A 66 14.22 1.46 6.00
N GLU A 67 14.12 1.16 4.70
CA GLU A 67 14.23 -0.19 4.13
C GLU A 67 13.17 -1.21 4.60
N SER A 68 12.18 -0.78 5.37
CA SER A 68 11.10 -1.65 5.83
C SER A 68 9.91 -1.62 4.87
N ARG A 69 9.19 -2.74 4.82
CA ARG A 69 7.94 -2.89 4.05
C ARG A 69 6.75 -2.67 4.98
N ILE A 70 5.81 -1.83 4.56
CA ILE A 70 4.52 -1.69 5.24
C ILE A 70 3.67 -2.94 4.93
N GLU A 71 3.17 -3.62 5.97
CA GLU A 71 2.27 -4.76 5.83
C GLU A 71 0.91 -4.48 6.47
N LEU A 72 -0.15 -4.45 5.66
CA LEU A 72 -1.52 -4.18 6.08
C LEU A 72 -2.45 -5.33 5.65
N TYR A 73 -3.71 -5.26 6.10
CA TYR A 73 -4.73 -6.27 5.84
C TYR A 73 -6.00 -5.60 5.31
N TYR A 74 -6.46 -6.07 4.15
CA TYR A 74 -7.75 -5.71 3.57
C TYR A 74 -8.81 -6.74 4.00
N LYS A 75 -9.96 -6.29 4.50
CA LYS A 75 -11.02 -7.16 5.06
C LYS A 75 -11.99 -7.68 4.00
#